data_AF-A0AAD9X1F0-F1
#
_entry.id   AF-A0AAD9X1F0-F1
#
_cell.length_a   1.000
_cell.length_b   1.000
_cell.length_c   1.000
_cell.angle_alpha   90.00
_cell.angle_beta   90.00
_cell.angle_gamma   90.00
#
_symmetry.space_group_name_H-M   'P 1'
#
loop_
_entity.id
_entity.type
_entity.pdbx_description
1 polymer ?
#
loop_
_entity_poly.entity_id
_entity_poly.type
_entity_poly.pdbx_seq_one_letter_code
_entity_poly.pdbx_strand_id
1 'polypeptide(L)'
;MNQVVSVDYGTVLTKSLLYYEAQRSGNLPRNQRVQWRANSGLKDCSDAQVDLVGGYYDTGDNVKFGFPMAFTITMLSWSTIEFRSQLEAKKELSNALDAIKWGTDYFIKAHPQPDVLYSEVGDGDSDHACRQRPEDMTTPRATFKVDDRNPGSDLAAETAAALATASVAFRPSDAKYADELVAHAKQLFDFARNHNGLHQNSIPVAGKFYSSSGYEDELLWAAAWLERATNNKTCWLRNLSWKANLRVQEQHKSQAEQFICSCIQKGNNNFRKTAAVRSKYLADAKASLQCPGGAVQPSDLINLARSQADYVLGQYPKGMSYMGAMETWFKKDAPNPNVLDGAIVGGPDGNDGYADSRSNFQQAEPATVTIAPFVGVFASLA
;
A
#
# COMPACT_ATOMS: atom_id res chain seq x y z
N MET A 1 38.79 9.30 -0.63
CA MET A 1 37.74 9.86 -1.52
C MET A 1 36.63 8.83 -1.58
N ASN A 2 35.55 9.01 -0.81
CA ASN A 2 34.37 8.15 -0.93
C ASN A 2 33.70 8.49 -2.25
N GLN A 3 33.72 7.58 -3.22
CA GLN A 3 32.86 7.69 -4.40
C GLN A 3 31.42 7.70 -3.90
N VAL A 4 30.73 8.83 -4.04
CA VAL A 4 29.27 8.88 -3.95
C VAL A 4 28.77 8.08 -5.14
N VAL A 5 28.46 6.80 -4.93
CA VAL A 5 27.80 5.97 -5.95
C VAL A 5 26.41 6.57 -6.12
N SER A 6 26.19 7.21 -7.27
CA SER A 6 24.88 7.75 -7.61
C SER A 6 23.86 6.61 -7.70
N VAL A 7 22.74 6.75 -6.96
CA VAL A 7 21.64 5.77 -6.98
C VAL A 7 20.90 5.84 -8.31
N ASP A 8 20.70 4.70 -8.96
CA ASP A 8 19.84 4.58 -10.14
C ASP A 8 18.39 4.35 -9.71
N TYR A 9 17.64 5.44 -9.52
CA TYR A 9 16.23 5.38 -9.13
C TYR A 9 15.34 4.72 -10.18
N GLY A 10 15.75 4.67 -11.46
CA GLY A 10 15.02 3.93 -12.49
C GLY A 10 15.04 2.43 -12.20
N THR A 11 16.22 1.88 -11.91
CA THR A 11 16.34 0.47 -11.50
C THR A 11 15.61 0.19 -10.18
N VAL A 12 15.65 1.11 -9.21
CA VAL A 12 14.94 0.97 -7.94
C VAL A 12 13.42 0.93 -8.15
N LEU A 13 12.89 1.79 -9.02
CA LEU A 13 11.48 1.81 -9.41
C LEU A 13 11.06 0.49 -10.08
N THR A 14 11.84 -0.02 -11.03
CA THR A 14 11.55 -1.33 -11.65
C THR A 14 11.49 -2.43 -10.58
N LYS A 15 12.46 -2.44 -9.65
CA LYS A 15 12.52 -3.43 -8.58
C LYS A 15 11.35 -3.31 -7.60
N SER A 16 10.95 -2.10 -7.21
CA SER A 16 9.80 -1.94 -6.31
C SER A 16 8.50 -2.48 -6.90
N LEU A 17 8.34 -2.46 -8.23
CA LEU A 17 7.23 -3.11 -8.92
C LEU A 17 7.38 -4.64 -9.00
N LEU A 18 8.61 -5.17 -9.09
CA LEU A 18 8.86 -6.61 -8.96
C LEU A 18 8.50 -7.14 -7.57
N TYR A 19 8.65 -6.33 -6.51
CA TYR A 19 8.18 -6.73 -5.18
C TYR A 19 6.70 -7.07 -5.17
N TYR A 20 5.85 -6.24 -5.80
CA TYR A 20 4.41 -6.54 -5.89
C TYR A 20 4.16 -7.85 -6.65
N GLU A 21 4.86 -8.10 -7.75
CA GLU A 21 4.77 -9.39 -8.43
C GLU A 21 5.15 -10.56 -7.53
N ALA A 22 6.15 -10.36 -6.67
CA ALA A 22 6.59 -11.33 -5.67
C ALA A 22 5.59 -11.54 -4.53
N GLN A 23 4.61 -10.65 -4.34
CA GLN A 23 3.54 -10.78 -3.34
C GLN A 23 2.21 -11.30 -3.90
N ARG A 24 2.07 -11.48 -5.23
CA ARG A 24 0.81 -11.92 -5.87
C ARG A 24 0.35 -13.29 -5.35
N SER A 25 -0.85 -13.39 -4.79
CA SER A 25 -1.53 -14.68 -4.56
C SER A 25 -2.39 -15.05 -5.77
N GLY A 26 -2.75 -16.33 -5.93
CA GLY A 26 -3.63 -16.82 -6.97
C GLY A 26 -2.92 -17.39 -8.21
N ASN A 27 -3.59 -17.30 -9.36
CA ASN A 27 -3.06 -17.76 -10.65
C ASN A 27 -2.18 -16.69 -11.26
N LEU A 28 -0.85 -16.89 -11.26
CA LEU A 28 0.11 -15.95 -11.81
C LEU A 28 -0.02 -15.84 -13.33
N PRO A 29 0.15 -14.63 -13.90
CA PRO A 29 0.00 -14.43 -15.33
C PRO A 29 1.20 -15.00 -16.09
N ARG A 30 1.02 -15.35 -17.37
CA ARG A 30 2.10 -15.94 -18.20
C ARG A 30 3.32 -15.04 -18.37
N ASN A 31 3.13 -13.72 -18.26
CA ASN A 31 4.17 -12.71 -18.36
C ASN A 31 4.70 -12.27 -16.97
N GLN A 32 4.39 -12.99 -15.88
CA GLN A 32 5.00 -12.79 -14.57
C GLN A 32 6.53 -12.72 -14.72
N ARG A 33 7.19 -11.74 -14.12
CA ARG A 33 8.66 -11.56 -14.22
C ARG A 33 9.38 -12.31 -13.09
N VAL A 34 8.78 -12.37 -11.91
CA VAL A 34 9.31 -13.09 -10.74
C VAL A 34 9.07 -14.61 -10.88
N GLN A 35 10.03 -15.31 -11.49
CA GLN A 35 9.88 -16.74 -11.88
C GLN A 35 9.96 -17.75 -10.73
N TRP A 36 10.48 -17.36 -9.56
CA TRP A 36 10.57 -18.25 -8.41
C TRP A 36 9.26 -18.34 -7.63
N ARG A 37 8.24 -17.53 -7.98
CA ARG A 37 6.87 -17.64 -7.47
C ARG A 37 6.05 -18.58 -8.34
N ALA A 38 5.13 -19.31 -7.71
CA ALA A 38 4.18 -20.18 -8.38
C ALA A 38 2.73 -19.87 -7.99
N ASN A 39 1.79 -20.47 -8.74
CA ASN A 39 0.37 -20.41 -8.43
C ASN A 39 0.10 -20.91 -7.00
N SER A 40 -0.69 -20.16 -6.24
CA SER A 40 -0.90 -20.40 -4.81
C SER A 40 -2.26 -19.87 -4.36
N GLY A 41 -2.77 -20.30 -3.20
CA GLY A 41 -4.09 -19.85 -2.71
C GLY A 41 -5.25 -20.19 -3.66
N LEU A 42 -5.13 -21.27 -4.44
CA LEU A 42 -6.07 -21.60 -5.53
C LEU A 42 -7.44 -22.11 -5.05
N LYS A 43 -7.60 -22.27 -3.74
CA LYS A 43 -8.84 -22.72 -3.09
C LYS A 43 -9.42 -21.67 -2.15
N ASP A 44 -8.87 -20.44 -2.18
CA ASP A 44 -9.30 -19.33 -1.36
C ASP A 44 -10.81 -19.14 -1.51
N CYS A 45 -11.54 -19.39 -0.41
CA CYS A 45 -12.99 -19.24 -0.29
C CYS A 45 -13.86 -20.26 -1.05
N SER A 46 -13.28 -21.41 -1.43
CA SER A 46 -14.06 -22.55 -1.98
C SER A 46 -15.14 -23.08 -1.02
N ASP A 47 -14.97 -22.87 0.28
CA ASP A 47 -15.89 -23.21 1.36
C ASP A 47 -17.06 -22.23 1.52
N ALA A 48 -16.90 -20.96 1.15
CA ALA A 48 -17.97 -19.96 1.22
C ALA A 48 -18.66 -19.68 -0.14
N GLN A 49 -18.39 -20.49 -1.16
CA GLN A 49 -18.94 -20.37 -2.52
C GLN A 49 -18.63 -19.02 -3.21
N VAL A 50 -17.55 -18.34 -2.82
CA VAL A 50 -17.06 -17.12 -3.46
C VAL A 50 -15.65 -17.39 -3.99
N ASP A 51 -15.34 -16.95 -5.21
CA ASP A 51 -13.97 -17.01 -5.74
C ASP A 51 -13.16 -15.85 -5.17
N LEU A 52 -12.32 -16.11 -4.17
CA LEU A 52 -11.37 -15.11 -3.64
C LEU A 52 -9.94 -15.39 -4.07
N VAL A 53 -9.71 -16.16 -5.14
CA VAL A 53 -8.37 -16.37 -5.70
C VAL A 53 -7.83 -15.06 -6.30
N GLY A 54 -6.60 -14.68 -5.94
CA GLY A 54 -5.96 -13.43 -6.37
C GLY A 54 -5.49 -12.57 -5.18
N GLY A 55 -5.25 -11.29 -5.42
CA GLY A 55 -4.83 -10.33 -4.39
C GLY A 55 -3.37 -10.49 -3.98
N TYR A 56 -2.98 -9.82 -2.90
CA TYR A 56 -1.61 -9.82 -2.38
C TYR A 56 -1.50 -10.51 -1.03
N TYR A 57 -0.43 -11.28 -0.84
CA TYR A 57 0.03 -11.59 0.51
C TYR A 57 0.60 -10.32 1.15
N ASP A 58 0.36 -10.16 2.45
CA ASP A 58 0.56 -8.89 3.13
C ASP A 58 2.04 -8.56 3.37
N THR A 59 2.77 -9.49 4.00
CA THR A 59 4.19 -9.37 4.34
C THR A 59 5.00 -10.60 3.92
N GLY A 60 5.82 -11.18 4.81
CA GLY A 60 6.46 -12.49 4.64
C GLY A 60 5.55 -13.68 5.01
N ASP A 61 4.31 -13.41 5.40
CA ASP A 61 3.27 -14.41 5.65
C ASP A 61 2.44 -14.70 4.38
N ASN A 62 1.45 -15.59 4.49
CA ASN A 62 0.53 -15.90 3.39
C ASN A 62 -0.92 -15.48 3.70
N VAL A 63 -1.13 -14.58 4.66
CA VAL A 63 -2.45 -14.02 4.95
C VAL A 63 -2.75 -12.89 3.97
N LYS A 64 -4.02 -12.76 3.61
CA LYS A 64 -4.51 -11.64 2.79
C LYS A 64 -5.29 -10.68 3.67
N PHE A 65 -4.59 -9.76 4.33
CA PHE A 65 -5.24 -8.72 5.14
C PHE A 65 -5.77 -7.59 4.24
N GLY A 66 -7.08 -7.44 4.20
CA GLY A 66 -7.78 -6.51 3.31
C GLY A 66 -7.54 -5.05 3.63
N PHE A 67 -7.44 -4.69 4.91
CA PHE A 67 -7.24 -3.31 5.33
C PHE A 67 -5.89 -2.72 4.87
N PRO A 68 -4.72 -3.33 5.18
CA PRO A 68 -3.43 -2.88 4.64
C PRO A 68 -3.33 -3.04 3.12
N MET A 69 -3.97 -4.06 2.52
CA MET A 69 -4.01 -4.19 1.06
C MET A 69 -4.77 -3.02 0.41
N ALA A 70 -5.88 -2.58 0.99
CA ALA A 70 -6.66 -1.45 0.46
C ALA A 70 -5.82 -0.18 0.47
N PHE A 71 -5.18 0.12 1.61
CA PHE A 71 -4.23 1.24 1.72
C PHE A 71 -3.09 1.17 0.69
N THR A 72 -2.51 -0.02 0.50
CA THR A 72 -1.48 -0.27 -0.52
C THR A 72 -1.97 0.14 -1.91
N ILE A 73 -3.17 -0.30 -2.31
CA ILE A 73 -3.74 0.00 -3.62
C ILE A 73 -4.09 1.47 -3.76
N THR A 74 -4.59 2.12 -2.71
CA THR A 74 -4.82 3.56 -2.71
C THR A 74 -3.52 4.33 -2.97
N MET A 75 -2.45 3.99 -2.25
CA MET A 75 -1.17 4.69 -2.35
C MET A 75 -0.41 4.40 -3.67
N LEU A 76 -0.48 3.18 -4.19
CA LEU A 76 0.04 2.84 -5.51
C LEU A 76 -0.69 3.59 -6.62
N SER A 77 -2.03 3.63 -6.53
CA SER A 77 -2.85 4.36 -7.50
C SER A 77 -2.58 5.84 -7.44
N TRP A 78 -2.48 6.43 -6.24
CA TRP A 78 -2.14 7.83 -6.08
C TRP A 78 -0.77 8.16 -6.65
N SER A 79 0.25 7.35 -6.33
CA SER A 79 1.60 7.48 -6.88
C SER A 79 1.58 7.43 -8.42
N THR A 80 0.81 6.51 -8.99
CA THR A 80 0.70 6.33 -10.44
C THR A 80 0.02 7.51 -11.12
N ILE A 81 -0.96 8.15 -10.46
CA ILE A 81 -1.62 9.35 -10.98
C ILE A 81 -0.65 10.54 -10.97
N GLU A 82 0.01 10.80 -9.83
CA GLU A 82 0.85 12.00 -9.68
C GLU A 82 2.13 11.91 -10.52
N PHE A 83 2.70 10.71 -10.70
CA PHE A 83 3.97 10.49 -11.39
C PHE A 83 3.83 9.74 -12.71
N ARG A 84 2.64 9.83 -13.34
CA ARG A 84 2.33 9.11 -14.59
C ARG A 84 3.37 9.35 -15.69
N SER A 85 3.73 10.61 -15.95
CA SER A 85 4.70 10.97 -16.98
C SER A 85 6.10 10.37 -16.73
N GLN A 86 6.51 10.30 -15.47
CA GLN A 86 7.80 9.71 -15.08
C GLN A 86 7.77 8.19 -15.26
N LEU A 87 6.68 7.54 -14.85
CA LEU A 87 6.45 6.12 -15.09
C LEU A 87 6.43 5.78 -16.59
N GLU A 88 5.82 6.63 -17.42
CA GLU A 88 5.83 6.49 -18.89
C GLU A 88 7.24 6.63 -19.45
N ALA A 89 7.99 7.65 -19.02
CA ALA A 89 9.38 7.88 -19.45
C ALA A 89 10.30 6.70 -19.11
N LYS A 90 10.03 6.00 -18.00
CA LYS A 90 10.75 4.79 -17.57
C LYS A 90 10.16 3.49 -18.07
N LYS A 91 9.07 3.54 -18.85
CA LYS A 91 8.34 2.36 -19.37
C LYS A 91 7.83 1.42 -18.25
N GLU A 92 7.54 1.99 -17.08
CA GLU A 92 7.02 1.28 -15.91
C GLU A 92 5.52 1.54 -15.66
N LEU A 93 4.88 2.43 -16.45
CA LEU A 93 3.45 2.73 -16.26
C LEU A 93 2.58 1.46 -16.37
N SER A 94 2.83 0.58 -17.36
CA SER A 94 2.05 -0.64 -17.50
C SER A 94 2.23 -1.57 -16.30
N ASN A 95 3.44 -1.72 -15.78
CA ASN A 95 3.73 -2.55 -14.62
C ASN A 95 3.09 -1.98 -13.35
N ALA A 96 3.06 -0.65 -13.19
CA ALA A 96 2.36 0.01 -12.10
C ALA A 96 0.84 -0.18 -12.17
N LEU A 97 0.26 -0.04 -13.37
CA LEU A 97 -1.17 -0.31 -13.60
C LEU A 97 -1.49 -1.79 -13.38
N ASP A 98 -0.66 -2.73 -13.82
CA ASP A 98 -0.83 -4.17 -13.56
C ASP A 98 -0.75 -4.50 -12.07
N ALA A 99 0.10 -3.81 -11.30
CA ALA A 99 0.18 -3.95 -9.86
C ALA A 99 -1.10 -3.47 -9.16
N ILE A 100 -1.65 -2.32 -9.60
CA ILE A 100 -2.92 -1.80 -9.09
C ILE A 100 -4.06 -2.76 -9.44
N LYS A 101 -4.13 -3.17 -10.72
CA LYS A 101 -5.21 -4.02 -11.24
C LYS A 101 -5.31 -5.34 -10.48
N TRP A 102 -4.18 -5.92 -10.11
CA TRP A 102 -4.13 -7.17 -9.35
C TRP A 102 -4.87 -7.09 -8.01
N GLY A 103 -4.74 -5.95 -7.32
CA GLY A 103 -5.45 -5.72 -6.06
C GLY A 103 -6.91 -5.35 -6.28
N THR A 104 -7.21 -4.51 -7.27
CA THR A 104 -8.60 -4.09 -7.53
C THR A 104 -9.47 -5.22 -8.10
N ASP A 105 -8.92 -6.11 -8.93
CA ASP A 105 -9.61 -7.32 -9.38
C ASP A 105 -9.97 -8.22 -8.18
N TYR A 106 -9.10 -8.29 -7.17
CA TYR A 106 -9.41 -8.99 -5.93
C TYR A 106 -10.50 -8.28 -5.11
N PHE A 107 -10.47 -6.95 -4.99
CA PHE A 107 -11.52 -6.22 -4.28
C PHE A 107 -12.90 -6.32 -4.94
N ILE A 108 -12.97 -6.38 -6.26
CA ILE A 108 -14.22 -6.63 -6.99
C ILE A 108 -14.80 -8.00 -6.60
N LYS A 109 -13.95 -9.05 -6.56
CA LYS A 109 -14.36 -10.39 -6.09
C LYS A 109 -14.77 -10.40 -4.62
N ALA A 110 -14.05 -9.64 -3.78
CA ALA A 110 -14.28 -9.53 -2.35
C ALA A 110 -15.54 -8.72 -2.00
N HIS A 111 -16.12 -7.99 -2.96
CA HIS A 111 -17.31 -7.16 -2.78
C HIS A 111 -18.48 -7.69 -3.67
N PRO A 112 -19.07 -8.85 -3.31
CA PRO A 112 -20.10 -9.49 -4.13
C PRO A 112 -21.49 -8.85 -4.01
N GLN A 113 -21.74 -8.08 -2.94
CA GLN A 113 -23.01 -7.40 -2.66
C GLN A 113 -22.74 -6.05 -1.99
N PRO A 114 -23.61 -5.04 -2.16
CA PRO A 114 -23.34 -3.65 -1.71
C PRO A 114 -22.86 -3.49 -0.27
N ASP A 115 -23.43 -4.28 0.66
CA ASP A 115 -23.13 -4.22 2.09
C ASP A 115 -22.37 -5.48 2.57
N VAL A 116 -21.57 -6.11 1.70
CA VAL A 116 -20.75 -7.28 2.05
C VAL A 116 -19.34 -7.13 1.49
N LEU A 117 -18.35 -7.12 2.38
CA LEU A 117 -16.94 -7.05 1.98
C LEU A 117 -16.12 -8.12 2.69
N TYR A 118 -15.50 -9.01 1.91
CA TYR A 118 -14.53 -9.98 2.39
C TYR A 118 -13.20 -9.29 2.69
N SER A 119 -12.72 -9.45 3.92
CA SER A 119 -11.60 -8.69 4.46
C SER A 119 -10.35 -9.51 4.68
N GLU A 120 -10.47 -10.82 4.90
CA GLU A 120 -9.32 -11.64 5.30
C GLU A 120 -9.47 -13.05 4.75
N VAL A 121 -8.37 -13.58 4.22
CA VAL A 121 -8.27 -14.98 3.80
C VAL A 121 -6.97 -15.58 4.35
N GLY A 122 -7.11 -16.61 5.17
CA GLY A 122 -6.07 -17.09 6.08
C GLY A 122 -6.37 -16.67 7.51
N ASP A 123 -5.99 -17.49 8.49
CA ASP A 123 -5.97 -17.09 9.90
C ASP A 123 -4.51 -16.87 10.31
N GLY A 124 -4.21 -15.66 10.80
CA GLY A 124 -2.82 -15.26 11.09
C GLY A 124 -2.11 -16.14 12.10
N ASP A 125 -2.78 -16.61 13.15
CA ASP A 125 -2.15 -17.49 14.15
C ASP A 125 -1.69 -18.80 13.50
N SER A 126 -2.57 -19.44 12.71
CA SER A 126 -2.26 -20.70 12.03
C SER A 126 -1.25 -20.56 10.90
N ASP A 127 -1.30 -19.45 10.14
CA ASP A 127 -0.36 -19.16 9.06
C ASP A 127 1.05 -18.88 9.62
N HIS A 128 1.15 -18.07 10.66
CA HIS A 128 2.43 -17.70 11.27
C HIS A 128 3.07 -18.86 12.04
N ALA A 129 2.26 -19.81 12.51
CA ALA A 129 2.74 -21.05 13.10
C ALA A 129 3.43 -21.98 12.09
N CYS A 130 3.11 -21.88 10.79
CA CYS A 130 3.64 -22.75 9.75
C CYS A 130 4.31 -21.98 8.62
N ARG A 131 5.64 -21.92 8.64
CA ARG A 131 6.42 -21.25 7.58
C ARG A 131 6.48 -22.12 6.33
N GLN A 132 5.62 -21.82 5.36
CA GLN A 132 5.50 -22.57 4.11
C GLN A 132 5.61 -21.67 2.89
N ARG A 133 6.09 -22.25 1.78
CA ARG A 133 5.96 -21.61 0.49
C ARG A 133 4.46 -21.49 0.18
N PRO A 134 3.99 -20.39 -0.43
CA PRO A 134 2.57 -20.20 -0.68
C PRO A 134 1.95 -21.31 -1.56
N GLU A 135 2.73 -21.92 -2.46
CA GLU A 135 2.29 -23.04 -3.30
C GLU A 135 2.13 -24.37 -2.55
N ASP A 136 2.75 -24.51 -1.36
CA ASP A 136 2.71 -25.72 -0.53
C ASP A 136 1.85 -25.55 0.73
N MET A 137 1.08 -24.46 0.84
CA MET A 137 0.28 -24.17 2.03
C MET A 137 -0.66 -25.33 2.36
N THR A 138 -0.56 -25.79 3.60
CA THR A 138 -1.44 -26.80 4.20
C THR A 138 -2.29 -26.24 5.33
N THR A 139 -2.02 -24.99 5.74
CA THR A 139 -2.79 -24.28 6.77
C THR A 139 -4.21 -24.01 6.29
N PRO A 140 -5.23 -24.11 7.16
CA PRO A 140 -6.58 -23.69 6.82
C PRO A 140 -6.62 -22.22 6.40
N ARG A 141 -7.32 -21.93 5.30
CA ARG A 141 -7.46 -20.58 4.76
C ARG A 141 -8.86 -20.02 5.01
N ALA A 142 -9.20 -19.89 6.30
CA ALA A 142 -10.47 -19.35 6.74
C ALA A 142 -10.72 -17.98 6.12
N THR A 143 -11.99 -17.69 5.83
CA THR A 143 -12.39 -16.46 5.17
C THR A 143 -13.26 -15.63 6.10
N PHE A 144 -12.95 -14.34 6.23
CA PHE A 144 -13.68 -13.40 7.09
C PHE A 144 -14.20 -12.22 6.29
N LYS A 145 -15.34 -11.68 6.72
CA LYS A 145 -16.03 -10.58 6.05
C LYS A 145 -16.65 -9.62 7.07
N VAL A 146 -16.92 -8.41 6.61
CA VAL A 146 -17.82 -7.46 7.26
C VAL A 146 -19.13 -7.39 6.47
N ASP A 147 -20.23 -7.14 7.17
CA ASP A 147 -21.56 -6.96 6.61
C ASP A 147 -22.40 -5.96 7.42
N ASP A 148 -23.65 -5.74 7.01
CA ASP A 148 -24.61 -4.81 7.65
C ASP A 148 -24.83 -5.08 9.15
N ARG A 149 -24.62 -6.32 9.61
CA ARG A 149 -24.75 -6.76 11.01
C ARG A 149 -23.42 -6.73 11.75
N ASN A 150 -22.32 -6.94 11.04
CA ASN A 150 -20.96 -6.95 11.56
C ASN A 150 -20.12 -5.94 10.75
N PRO A 151 -20.29 -4.63 10.99
CA PRO A 151 -19.72 -3.59 10.14
C PRO A 151 -18.21 -3.42 10.29
N GLY A 152 -17.60 -2.73 9.31
CA GLY A 152 -16.20 -2.28 9.34
C GLY A 152 -16.02 -1.08 8.43
N SER A 153 -16.38 0.10 8.93
CA SER A 153 -16.36 1.38 8.22
C SER A 153 -14.97 1.79 7.77
N ASP A 154 -13.97 1.59 8.62
CA ASP A 154 -12.55 1.80 8.33
C ASP A 154 -12.12 1.00 7.10
N LEU A 155 -12.28 -0.31 7.14
CA LEU A 155 -11.96 -1.23 6.06
C LEU A 155 -12.75 -0.91 4.78
N ALA A 156 -14.07 -0.75 4.89
CA ALA A 156 -14.93 -0.52 3.74
C ALA A 156 -14.65 0.85 3.09
N ALA A 157 -14.38 1.88 3.89
CA ALA A 157 -14.01 3.20 3.37
C ALA A 157 -12.61 3.20 2.75
N GLU A 158 -11.60 2.54 3.33
CA GLU A 158 -10.29 2.45 2.69
C GLU A 158 -10.36 1.64 1.38
N THR A 159 -11.18 0.59 1.31
CA THR A 159 -11.41 -0.16 0.07
C THR A 159 -12.15 0.70 -0.97
N ALA A 160 -13.10 1.52 -0.55
CA ALA A 160 -13.73 2.51 -1.41
C ALA A 160 -12.73 3.54 -1.93
N ALA A 161 -11.81 4.03 -1.09
CA ALA A 161 -10.73 4.93 -1.48
C ALA A 161 -9.81 4.27 -2.52
N ALA A 162 -9.41 3.01 -2.29
CA ALA A 162 -8.56 2.24 -3.20
C ALA A 162 -9.16 2.13 -4.60
N LEU A 163 -10.44 1.72 -4.68
CA LEU A 163 -11.17 1.58 -5.95
C LEU A 163 -11.41 2.93 -6.62
N ALA A 164 -11.77 3.97 -5.86
CA ALA A 164 -11.95 5.32 -6.39
C ALA A 164 -10.64 5.88 -6.97
N THR A 165 -9.52 5.77 -6.25
CA THR A 165 -8.21 6.22 -6.73
C THR A 165 -7.76 5.41 -7.94
N ALA A 166 -7.90 4.08 -7.91
CA ALA A 166 -7.57 3.25 -9.06
C ALA A 166 -8.39 3.63 -10.30
N SER A 167 -9.67 3.97 -10.15
CA SER A 167 -10.49 4.42 -11.28
C SER A 167 -9.92 5.66 -11.97
N VAL A 168 -9.31 6.59 -11.22
CA VAL A 168 -8.65 7.77 -11.78
C VAL A 168 -7.39 7.37 -12.55
N ALA A 169 -6.62 6.41 -12.04
CA ALA A 169 -5.41 5.89 -12.69
C ALA A 169 -5.74 5.20 -14.03
N PHE A 170 -6.81 4.41 -14.07
CA PHE A 170 -7.26 3.69 -15.27
C PHE A 170 -8.09 4.51 -16.24
N ARG A 171 -8.72 5.61 -15.81
CA ARG A 171 -9.60 6.42 -16.66
C ARG A 171 -9.02 6.73 -18.06
N PRO A 172 -7.72 7.06 -18.23
CA PRO A 172 -7.16 7.36 -19.54
C PRO A 172 -6.92 6.14 -20.44
N SER A 173 -6.83 4.93 -19.88
CA SER A 173 -6.45 3.70 -20.61
C SER A 173 -7.57 2.65 -20.68
N ASP A 174 -8.48 2.62 -19.70
CA ASP A 174 -9.61 1.71 -19.63
C ASP A 174 -10.78 2.38 -18.89
N ALA A 175 -11.57 3.14 -19.64
CA ALA A 175 -12.71 3.88 -19.08
C ALA A 175 -13.81 2.96 -18.53
N LYS A 176 -14.01 1.78 -19.14
CA LYS A 176 -15.03 0.82 -18.72
C LYS A 176 -14.68 0.21 -17.36
N TYR A 177 -13.43 -0.24 -17.20
CA TYR A 177 -12.97 -0.74 -15.91
C TYR A 177 -12.97 0.38 -14.85
N ALA A 178 -12.60 1.61 -15.22
CA ALA A 178 -12.70 2.75 -14.31
C ALA A 178 -14.15 3.01 -13.83
N ASP A 179 -15.16 2.83 -14.68
CA ASP A 179 -16.57 2.95 -14.28
C ASP A 179 -17.02 1.83 -13.32
N GLU A 180 -16.57 0.60 -13.56
CA GLU A 180 -16.80 -0.55 -12.66
C GLU A 180 -16.20 -0.28 -11.27
N LEU A 181 -14.94 0.18 -11.22
CA LEU A 181 -14.28 0.54 -9.96
C LEU A 181 -15.03 1.64 -9.20
N VAL A 182 -15.51 2.68 -9.90
CA VAL A 182 -16.32 3.74 -9.28
C VAL A 182 -17.64 3.19 -8.74
N ALA A 183 -18.28 2.23 -9.41
CA ALA A 183 -19.53 1.64 -8.95
C ALA A 183 -19.34 0.91 -7.61
N HIS A 184 -18.33 0.03 -7.51
CA HIS A 184 -18.01 -0.64 -6.25
C HIS A 184 -17.56 0.35 -5.16
N ALA A 185 -16.77 1.37 -5.50
CA ALA A 185 -16.32 2.38 -4.54
C ALA A 185 -17.49 3.14 -3.89
N LYS A 186 -18.52 3.51 -4.68
CA LYS A 186 -19.71 4.21 -4.16
C LYS A 186 -20.50 3.33 -3.19
N GLN A 187 -20.72 2.08 -3.56
CA GLN A 187 -21.44 1.10 -2.72
C GLN A 187 -20.71 0.87 -1.39
N LEU A 188 -19.40 0.62 -1.42
CA LEU A 188 -18.61 0.42 -0.20
C LEU A 188 -18.54 1.68 0.68
N PHE A 189 -18.50 2.87 0.08
CA PHE A 189 -18.57 4.11 0.85
C PHE A 189 -19.94 4.31 1.51
N ASP A 190 -21.03 3.98 0.81
CA ASP A 190 -22.37 4.02 1.40
C ASP A 190 -22.53 2.97 2.51
N PHE A 191 -22.03 1.75 2.32
CA PHE A 191 -21.98 0.71 3.35
C PHE A 191 -21.22 1.20 4.58
N ALA A 192 -19.99 1.70 4.41
CA ALA A 192 -19.13 2.21 5.49
C ALA A 192 -19.80 3.34 6.29
N ARG A 193 -20.53 4.22 5.61
CA ARG A 193 -21.20 5.39 6.19
C ARG A 193 -22.52 5.06 6.89
N ASN A 194 -23.25 4.07 6.39
CA ASN A 194 -24.57 3.71 6.89
C ASN A 194 -24.50 2.68 8.02
N HIS A 195 -23.44 1.86 8.06
CA HIS A 195 -23.21 0.82 9.05
C HIS A 195 -21.89 1.07 9.77
N ASN A 196 -21.93 1.88 10.83
CA ASN A 196 -20.73 2.32 11.52
C ASN A 196 -20.12 1.23 12.42
N GLY A 197 -18.82 1.00 12.29
CA GLY A 197 -18.07 0.13 13.20
C GLY A 197 -16.61 -0.02 12.79
N LEU A 198 -15.76 -0.47 13.71
CA LEU A 198 -14.37 -0.82 13.41
C LEU A 198 -14.28 -2.28 12.97
N HIS A 199 -13.53 -2.57 11.91
CA HIS A 199 -13.49 -3.91 11.33
C HIS A 199 -13.03 -4.97 12.34
N GLN A 200 -12.13 -4.64 13.27
CA GLN A 200 -11.65 -5.60 14.27
C GLN A 200 -12.73 -6.05 15.26
N ASN A 201 -13.81 -5.28 15.45
CA ASN A 201 -14.90 -5.69 16.31
C ASN A 201 -15.76 -6.79 15.65
N SER A 202 -15.77 -6.80 14.31
CA SER A 202 -16.46 -7.79 13.48
C SER A 202 -15.56 -8.98 13.13
N ILE A 203 -14.26 -8.73 12.98
CA ILE A 203 -13.22 -9.71 12.66
C ILE A 203 -12.10 -9.61 13.71
N PRO A 204 -12.28 -10.17 14.92
CA PRO A 204 -11.29 -10.03 16.00
C PRO A 204 -9.92 -10.62 15.69
N VAL A 205 -9.84 -11.61 14.79
CA VAL A 205 -8.57 -12.21 14.34
C VAL A 205 -7.71 -11.19 13.58
N ALA A 206 -8.31 -10.36 12.71
CA ALA A 206 -7.65 -9.26 12.02
C ALA A 206 -7.08 -8.24 13.00
N GLY A 207 -7.84 -7.94 14.07
CA GLY A 207 -7.49 -6.94 15.06
C GLY A 207 -6.23 -7.23 15.88
N LYS A 208 -5.76 -8.48 15.90
CA LYS A 208 -4.48 -8.85 16.53
C LYS A 208 -3.27 -8.33 15.74
N PHE A 209 -3.44 -8.15 14.43
CA PHE A 209 -2.38 -7.78 13.50
C PHE A 209 -2.53 -6.34 13.01
N TYR A 210 -3.75 -5.99 12.59
CA TYR A 210 -4.09 -4.68 12.06
C TYR A 210 -5.33 -4.13 12.76
N SER A 211 -5.15 -3.56 13.95
CA SER A 211 -6.24 -2.86 14.66
C SER A 211 -6.37 -1.42 14.15
N SER A 212 -7.61 -0.97 13.89
CA SER A 212 -7.87 0.44 13.62
C SER A 212 -8.09 1.27 14.88
N SER A 213 -7.67 2.55 14.88
CA SER A 213 -7.93 3.51 15.94
C SER A 213 -9.21 4.34 15.74
N GLY A 214 -9.82 4.28 14.56
CA GLY A 214 -10.97 5.11 14.16
C GLY A 214 -11.44 4.75 12.75
N TYR A 215 -12.50 5.38 12.27
CA TYR A 215 -12.95 5.23 10.87
C TYR A 215 -13.28 6.57 10.20
N GLU A 216 -13.25 7.67 10.97
CA GLU A 216 -13.65 8.99 10.52
C GLU A 216 -12.67 9.55 9.48
N ASP A 217 -11.38 9.26 9.62
CA ASP A 217 -10.36 9.61 8.66
C ASP A 217 -10.48 8.80 7.37
N GLU A 218 -10.77 7.50 7.43
CA GLU A 218 -11.03 6.67 6.24
C GLU A 218 -12.29 7.16 5.50
N LEU A 219 -13.37 7.53 6.21
CA LEU A 219 -14.56 8.13 5.58
C LEU A 219 -14.24 9.45 4.88
N LEU A 220 -13.44 10.33 5.52
CA LEU A 220 -13.00 11.58 4.90
C LEU A 220 -12.13 11.30 3.66
N TRP A 221 -11.22 10.33 3.76
CA TRP A 221 -10.29 9.93 2.73
C TRP A 221 -11.00 9.35 1.51
N ALA A 222 -11.90 8.40 1.71
CA ALA A 222 -12.74 7.80 0.67
C ALA A 222 -13.61 8.84 -0.04
N ALA A 223 -14.24 9.75 0.72
CA ALA A 223 -15.06 10.81 0.15
C ALA A 223 -14.24 11.76 -0.74
N ALA A 224 -13.01 12.09 -0.36
CA ALA A 224 -12.12 12.94 -1.16
C ALA A 224 -11.73 12.26 -2.48
N TRP A 225 -11.44 10.96 -2.45
CA TRP A 225 -11.12 10.21 -3.66
C TRP A 225 -12.33 9.99 -4.57
N LEU A 226 -13.50 9.70 -4.02
CA LEU A 226 -14.75 9.62 -4.78
C LEU A 226 -15.10 10.95 -5.45
N GLU A 227 -14.87 12.07 -4.78
CA GLU A 227 -15.04 13.39 -5.38
C GLU A 227 -14.11 13.58 -6.58
N ARG A 228 -12.82 13.25 -6.45
CA ARG A 228 -11.84 13.32 -7.54
C ARG A 228 -12.21 12.36 -8.69
N ALA A 229 -12.63 11.15 -8.38
CA ALA A 229 -12.98 10.11 -9.34
C ALA A 229 -14.25 10.42 -10.15
N THR A 230 -15.21 11.12 -9.55
CA THR A 230 -16.51 11.43 -10.16
C THR A 230 -16.62 12.84 -10.71
N ASN A 231 -15.63 13.70 -10.45
CA ASN A 231 -15.67 15.15 -10.72
C ASN A 231 -16.93 15.82 -10.13
N ASN A 232 -17.49 15.26 -9.05
CA ASN A 232 -18.69 15.76 -8.39
C ASN A 232 -18.30 16.41 -7.05
N LYS A 233 -17.88 17.67 -7.14
CA LYS A 233 -17.26 18.51 -6.09
C LYS A 233 -18.11 18.79 -4.84
N THR A 234 -19.26 18.14 -4.66
CA THR A 234 -20.28 18.66 -3.74
C THR A 234 -21.09 17.60 -2.99
N CYS A 235 -21.15 16.35 -3.45
CA CYS A 235 -22.05 15.36 -2.84
C CYS A 235 -21.39 14.59 -1.68
N TRP A 236 -20.20 14.03 -1.88
CA TRP A 236 -19.62 13.03 -0.97
C TRP A 236 -19.16 13.62 0.37
N LEU A 237 -18.48 14.78 0.34
CA LEU A 237 -18.00 15.44 1.56
C LEU A 237 -19.13 16.06 2.39
N ARG A 238 -20.25 16.47 1.77
CA ARG A 238 -21.41 17.08 2.46
C ARG A 238 -22.30 16.04 3.15
N ASN A 239 -22.24 14.79 2.71
CA ASN A 239 -23.04 13.69 3.24
C ASN A 239 -22.47 13.07 4.53
N LEU A 240 -21.35 13.59 5.04
CA LEU A 240 -20.79 13.23 6.35
C LEU A 240 -21.36 14.18 7.41
N SER A 241 -22.23 13.65 8.27
CA SER A 241 -23.05 14.42 9.24
C SER A 241 -22.25 15.25 10.24
N TRP A 242 -20.98 14.92 10.50
CA TRP A 242 -20.07 15.64 11.40
C TRP A 242 -19.36 16.84 10.75
N LYS A 243 -19.53 17.09 9.44
CA LYS A 243 -18.82 18.14 8.68
C LYS A 243 -19.57 19.46 8.54
N ALA A 244 -20.32 19.88 9.55
CA ALA A 244 -20.65 21.30 9.69
C ALA A 244 -19.42 22.18 10.04
N ASN A 245 -18.20 21.62 10.16
CA ASN A 245 -16.99 22.37 10.48
C ASN A 245 -15.85 22.14 9.46
N LEU A 246 -15.76 23.03 8.46
CA LEU A 246 -14.60 23.19 7.55
C LEU A 246 -13.26 23.34 8.31
N ARG A 247 -13.30 23.73 9.59
CA ARG A 247 -12.16 23.89 10.49
C ARG A 247 -11.33 22.62 10.67
N VAL A 248 -11.92 21.43 10.61
CA VAL A 248 -11.19 20.16 10.80
C VAL A 248 -10.30 19.85 9.60
N GLN A 249 -10.76 20.10 8.36
CA GLN A 249 -9.91 19.95 7.17
C GLN A 249 -8.75 20.95 7.15
N GLU A 250 -9.01 22.21 7.50
CA GLU A 250 -7.95 23.21 7.63
C GLU A 250 -6.99 22.89 8.79
N GLN A 251 -7.49 22.31 9.88
CA GLN A 251 -6.67 21.85 10.99
C GLN A 251 -5.80 20.66 10.60
N HIS A 252 -6.32 19.67 9.86
CA HIS A 252 -5.54 18.52 9.39
C HIS A 252 -4.51 18.93 8.34
N LYS A 253 -4.87 19.85 7.43
CA LYS A 253 -3.93 20.47 6.48
C LYS A 253 -2.85 21.26 7.20
N SER A 254 -3.23 22.10 8.16
CA SER A 254 -2.31 22.89 8.98
C SER A 254 -1.39 22.01 9.83
N GLN A 255 -1.91 20.92 10.40
CA GLN A 255 -1.10 19.93 11.13
C GLN A 255 -0.12 19.21 10.20
N ALA A 256 -0.55 18.79 9.00
CA ALA A 256 0.34 18.19 8.02
C ALA A 256 1.44 19.18 7.55
N GLU A 257 1.10 20.45 7.35
CA GLU A 257 2.04 21.52 6.98
C GLU A 257 3.01 21.85 8.12
N GLN A 258 2.52 21.99 9.36
CA GLN A 258 3.35 22.20 10.55
C GLN A 258 4.28 21.01 10.80
N PHE A 259 3.80 19.79 10.58
CA PHE A 259 4.60 18.58 10.68
C PHE A 259 5.74 18.58 9.65
N ILE A 260 5.44 18.83 8.36
CA ILE A 260 6.46 18.97 7.29
C ILE A 260 7.49 20.06 7.63
N CYS A 261 7.02 21.22 8.08
CA CYS A 261 7.90 22.33 8.49
C CYS A 261 8.81 21.95 9.66
N SER A 262 8.30 21.22 10.65
CA SER A 262 9.08 20.77 11.81
C SER A 262 10.16 19.75 11.41
N CYS A 263 9.90 18.91 10.40
CA CYS A 263 10.86 17.91 9.90
C CYS A 263 12.03 18.55 9.15
N ILE A 264 11.77 19.55 8.30
CA ILE A 264 12.82 20.29 7.57
C ILE A 264 13.75 21.00 8.55
N GLN A 265 13.20 21.57 9.62
CA GLN A 265 13.96 22.29 10.63
C GLN A 265 14.76 21.37 11.56
N LYS A 266 14.31 20.12 11.76
CA LYS A 266 14.94 19.16 12.69
C LYS A 266 15.86 18.14 12.01
N GLY A 267 15.94 18.10 10.68
CA GLY A 267 16.74 17.09 9.97
C GLY A 267 16.37 15.64 10.35
N ASN A 268 15.12 15.40 10.74
CA ASN A 268 14.72 14.19 11.47
C ASN A 268 14.30 13.06 10.52
N ASN A 269 14.81 11.84 10.77
CA ASN A 269 14.82 10.66 9.88
C ASN A 269 13.47 9.91 9.74
N ASN A 270 12.36 10.51 10.19
CA ASN A 270 11.05 9.85 10.24
C ASN A 270 10.02 10.49 9.31
N PHE A 271 10.39 10.80 8.06
CA PHE A 271 9.38 11.09 7.05
C PHE A 271 9.75 10.69 5.62
N ARG A 272 9.08 9.66 5.13
CA ARG A 272 9.50 8.90 3.95
C ARG A 272 8.74 9.26 2.65
N LYS A 273 7.62 10.02 2.67
CA LYS A 273 6.59 9.91 1.59
C LYS A 273 5.86 11.22 1.16
N THR A 274 5.38 12.07 2.07
CA THR A 274 4.51 13.24 1.67
C THR A 274 5.28 14.43 1.10
N ALA A 275 6.61 14.51 1.32
CA ALA A 275 7.42 15.62 0.83
C ALA A 275 7.49 15.68 -0.71
N ALA A 276 7.60 14.53 -1.39
CA ALA A 276 7.68 14.47 -2.86
C ALA A 276 6.36 14.91 -3.53
N VAL A 277 5.22 14.39 -3.06
CA VAL A 277 3.88 14.78 -3.56
C VAL A 277 3.62 16.27 -3.29
N ARG A 278 3.96 16.76 -2.09
CA ARG A 278 3.79 18.17 -1.74
C ARG A 278 4.68 19.09 -2.58
N SER A 279 5.91 18.66 -2.88
CA SER A 279 6.80 19.39 -3.77
C SER A 279 6.18 19.57 -5.15
N LYS A 280 5.71 18.48 -5.77
CA LYS A 280 5.06 18.52 -7.08
C LYS A 280 3.87 19.50 -7.08
N TYR A 281 2.98 19.39 -6.09
CA TYR A 281 1.85 20.29 -5.96
C TYR A 281 2.27 21.76 -5.84
N LEU A 282 3.28 22.06 -5.03
CA LEU A 282 3.78 23.43 -4.86
C LEU A 282 4.45 23.96 -6.14
N ALA A 283 5.19 23.11 -6.87
CA ALA A 283 5.77 23.47 -8.15
C ALA A 283 4.69 23.79 -9.20
N ASP A 284 3.69 22.92 -9.34
CA ASP A 284 2.57 23.10 -10.27
C ASP A 284 1.76 24.36 -9.92
N ALA A 285 1.59 24.64 -8.63
CA ALA A 285 0.91 25.85 -8.14
C ALA A 285 1.81 27.11 -8.11
N LYS A 286 3.09 27.00 -8.49
CA LYS A 286 4.11 28.07 -8.35
C LYS A 286 4.12 28.72 -6.95
N ALA A 287 3.97 27.89 -5.93
CA ALA A 287 3.83 28.28 -4.52
C ALA A 287 5.01 27.77 -3.67
N SER A 288 5.13 28.33 -2.47
CA SER A 288 6.08 27.90 -1.43
C SER A 288 5.36 27.65 -0.10
N LEU A 289 5.96 26.81 0.76
CA LEU A 289 5.41 26.56 2.09
C LEU A 289 6.04 27.56 3.09
N GLN A 290 5.20 28.28 3.83
CA GLN A 290 5.68 29.21 4.86
C GLN A 290 5.86 28.47 6.17
N CYS A 291 7.12 28.22 6.55
CA CYS A 291 7.47 27.57 7.79
C CYS A 291 7.99 28.59 8.82
N PRO A 292 7.91 28.30 10.14
CA PRO A 292 8.43 29.20 11.18
C PRO A 292 9.91 29.60 11.04
N GLY A 293 10.69 28.83 10.28
CA GLY A 293 12.12 29.02 10.03
C GLY A 293 12.45 29.52 8.62
N GLY A 294 11.45 29.97 7.87
CA GLY A 294 11.62 30.50 6.51
C GLY A 294 10.75 29.81 5.46
N ALA A 295 10.74 30.38 4.25
CA ALA A 295 10.01 29.81 3.13
C ALA A 295 10.73 28.56 2.59
N VAL A 296 10.00 27.44 2.52
CA VAL A 296 10.47 26.17 1.95
C VAL A 296 10.02 26.08 0.50
N GLN A 297 10.97 25.86 -0.39
CA GLN A 297 10.74 25.73 -1.83
C GLN A 297 10.46 24.27 -2.23
N PRO A 298 9.82 24.02 -3.38
CA PRO A 298 9.66 22.68 -3.93
C PRO A 298 10.99 21.90 -4.02
N SER A 299 12.10 22.57 -4.36
CA SER A 299 13.43 21.97 -4.43
C SER A 299 13.90 21.41 -3.08
N ASP A 300 13.59 22.07 -1.98
CA ASP A 300 14.00 21.66 -0.63
C ASP A 300 13.27 20.38 -0.22
N LEU A 301 11.99 20.28 -0.57
CA LEU A 301 11.17 19.09 -0.34
C LEU A 301 11.63 17.89 -1.19
N ILE A 302 12.08 18.11 -2.43
CA ILE A 302 12.65 17.04 -3.26
C ILE A 302 14.02 16.61 -2.74
N ASN A 303 14.87 17.55 -2.30
CA ASN A 303 16.16 17.22 -1.70
C ASN A 303 15.99 16.41 -0.40
N LEU A 304 14.99 16.77 0.42
CA LEU A 304 14.61 15.97 1.58
C LEU A 304 14.12 14.58 1.18
N ALA A 305 13.18 14.47 0.23
CA ALA A 305 12.71 13.16 -0.23
C ALA A 305 13.84 12.28 -0.79
N ARG A 306 14.79 12.89 -1.51
CA ARG A 306 15.99 12.23 -2.03
C ARG A 306 16.90 11.72 -0.92
N SER A 307 17.23 12.54 0.08
CA SER A 307 18.10 12.11 1.18
C SER A 307 17.51 10.94 1.97
N GLN A 308 16.18 10.92 2.14
CA GLN A 308 15.49 9.81 2.79
C GLN A 308 15.44 8.56 1.90
N ALA A 309 15.25 8.72 0.59
CA ALA A 309 15.32 7.60 -0.35
C ALA A 309 16.73 6.97 -0.39
N ASP A 310 17.79 7.79 -0.41
CA ASP A 310 19.18 7.34 -0.38
C ASP A 310 19.50 6.58 0.91
N TYR A 311 18.98 7.04 2.06
CA TYR A 311 19.14 6.36 3.34
C TYR A 311 18.48 4.96 3.32
N VAL A 312 17.27 4.83 2.76
CA VAL A 312 16.56 3.54 2.65
C VAL A 312 17.28 2.55 1.72
N LEU A 313 17.99 3.05 0.70
CA LEU A 313 18.65 2.24 -0.33
C LEU A 313 20.10 1.85 0.03
N GLY A 314 20.43 1.83 1.33
CA GLY A 314 21.73 1.52 1.90
C GLY A 314 22.56 0.53 1.08
N GLN A 315 23.65 1.03 0.48
CA GLN A 315 24.49 0.28 -0.44
C GLN A 315 25.35 -0.76 0.30
N TYR A 316 24.95 -2.05 0.21
CA TYR A 316 25.74 -3.19 0.70
C TYR A 316 25.74 -4.37 -0.31
N PRO A 317 26.83 -5.18 -0.42
CA PRO A 317 27.03 -6.08 -1.57
C PRO A 317 26.75 -7.60 -1.33
N LYS A 318 26.05 -8.21 -2.30
CA LYS A 318 26.14 -9.58 -2.91
C LYS A 318 25.62 -10.87 -2.19
N GLY A 319 24.57 -11.51 -2.75
CA GLY A 319 24.67 -12.62 -3.76
C GLY A 319 24.56 -14.14 -3.37
N MET A 320 23.48 -14.79 -3.84
CA MET A 320 23.22 -16.18 -4.34
C MET A 320 23.11 -17.48 -3.47
N SER A 321 21.91 -18.09 -3.55
CA SER A 321 21.47 -19.51 -3.78
C SER A 321 21.79 -20.68 -2.82
N TYR A 322 20.74 -21.39 -2.33
CA TYR A 322 20.39 -22.83 -2.56
C TYR A 322 19.31 -23.31 -1.55
N MET A 323 18.23 -23.97 -2.01
CA MET A 323 17.06 -24.36 -1.20
C MET A 323 17.25 -25.60 -0.32
N GLY A 324 16.65 -25.54 0.88
CA GLY A 324 16.30 -26.66 1.77
C GLY A 324 15.09 -26.26 2.61
N ALA A 325 14.34 -27.23 3.16
CA ALA A 325 13.03 -27.06 3.82
C ALA A 325 12.89 -25.78 4.69
N MET A 326 11.79 -25.06 4.52
CA MET A 326 11.61 -23.65 4.92
C MET A 326 11.74 -23.37 6.43
N GLU A 327 11.36 -24.32 7.30
CA GLU A 327 11.59 -24.19 8.75
C GLU A 327 13.07 -24.36 9.12
N THR A 328 13.76 -25.28 8.45
CA THR A 328 15.21 -25.47 8.53
C THR A 328 15.94 -24.26 7.96
N TRP A 329 15.38 -23.64 6.91
CA TRP A 329 15.95 -22.42 6.32
C TRP A 329 15.78 -21.20 7.20
N PHE A 330 14.63 -21.03 7.86
CA PHE A 330 14.39 -19.86 8.68
C PHE A 330 15.45 -19.69 9.79
N LYS A 331 15.84 -20.82 10.41
CA LYS A 331 16.87 -20.87 11.46
C LYS A 331 18.29 -20.93 10.92
N LYS A 332 18.48 -21.03 9.60
CA LYS A 332 19.79 -21.10 8.97
C LYS A 332 20.43 -19.72 8.93
N ASP A 333 21.66 -19.64 9.43
CA ASP A 333 22.54 -18.49 9.27
C ASP A 333 23.12 -18.46 7.85
N ALA A 334 22.25 -18.16 6.88
CA ALA A 334 22.57 -18.00 5.48
C ALA A 334 21.58 -17.03 4.83
N PRO A 335 21.97 -16.34 3.72
CA PRO A 335 21.07 -15.47 2.96
C PRO A 335 19.79 -16.19 2.50
N ASN A 336 18.72 -15.46 2.16
CA ASN A 336 17.51 -16.10 1.60
C ASN A 336 17.80 -16.79 0.24
N PRO A 337 17.08 -17.88 -0.10
CA PRO A 337 17.38 -18.66 -1.31
C PRO A 337 17.03 -17.88 -2.59
N ASN A 338 16.03 -17.00 -2.51
CA ASN A 338 15.63 -16.07 -3.54
C ASN A 338 15.90 -14.64 -3.07
N VAL A 339 16.34 -13.78 -4.00
CA VAL A 339 16.43 -12.34 -3.77
C VAL A 339 15.03 -11.74 -3.97
N LEU A 340 14.55 -11.01 -2.97
CA LEU A 340 13.27 -10.31 -3.02
C LEU A 340 13.50 -8.88 -3.52
N ASP A 341 13.62 -8.72 -4.84
CA ASP A 341 13.88 -7.43 -5.46
C ASP A 341 12.81 -6.39 -5.09
N GLY A 342 13.25 -5.20 -4.68
CA GLY A 342 12.39 -4.07 -4.37
C GLY A 342 11.77 -4.06 -2.98
N ALA A 343 12.02 -5.09 -2.17
CA ALA A 343 11.62 -5.10 -0.77
C ALA A 343 12.27 -3.93 -0.01
N ILE A 344 11.45 -3.22 0.76
CA ILE A 344 11.89 -2.23 1.74
C ILE A 344 11.55 -2.81 3.11
N VAL A 345 12.59 -3.11 3.88
CA VAL A 345 12.47 -3.63 5.25
C VAL A 345 12.16 -2.51 6.25
N GLY A 346 11.79 -2.87 7.48
CA GLY A 346 11.51 -1.90 8.56
C GLY A 346 12.63 -0.86 8.74
N GLY A 347 13.88 -1.33 8.72
CA GLY A 347 15.09 -0.52 8.78
C GLY A 347 15.76 -0.53 10.16
N PRO A 348 16.70 0.39 10.40
CA PRO A 348 17.47 0.42 11.64
C PRO A 348 16.63 0.85 12.86
N ASP A 349 17.17 0.59 14.05
CA ASP A 349 16.65 1.11 15.31
C ASP A 349 16.89 2.63 15.47
N GLY A 350 16.47 3.18 16.62
CA GLY A 350 16.58 4.61 16.92
C GLY A 350 18.02 5.15 17.04
N ASN A 351 19.05 4.29 17.00
CA ASN A 351 20.46 4.66 17.01
C ASN A 351 21.16 4.32 15.68
N ASP A 352 20.40 4.19 14.59
CA ASP A 352 20.90 3.77 13.27
C ASP A 352 21.53 2.36 13.25
N GLY A 353 21.24 1.53 14.27
CA GLY A 353 21.69 0.13 14.33
C GLY A 353 20.81 -0.80 13.51
N TYR A 354 21.41 -1.60 12.63
CA TYR A 354 20.70 -2.61 11.83
C TYR A 354 21.37 -3.98 11.94
N ALA A 355 20.57 -5.01 12.19
CA ALA A 355 21.00 -6.40 12.14
C ALA A 355 20.22 -7.15 11.06
N ASP A 356 20.91 -7.59 10.01
CA ASP A 356 20.33 -8.44 8.97
C ASP A 356 20.06 -9.84 9.54
N SER A 357 18.89 -9.99 10.15
CA SER A 357 18.46 -11.22 10.78
C SER A 357 17.00 -11.50 10.43
N ARG A 358 16.78 -12.67 9.82
CA ARG A 358 15.44 -13.14 9.43
C ARG A 358 14.48 -13.26 10.62
N SER A 359 14.98 -13.46 11.84
CA SER A 359 14.15 -13.52 13.05
C SER A 359 13.81 -12.15 13.64
N ASN A 360 14.48 -11.08 13.19
CA ASN A 360 14.24 -9.72 13.64
C ASN A 360 13.20 -9.04 12.73
N PHE A 361 11.95 -9.47 12.82
CA PHE A 361 10.87 -8.96 11.96
C PHE A 361 10.69 -7.44 12.10
N GLN A 362 10.95 -6.87 13.28
CA GLN A 362 10.87 -5.41 13.49
C GLN A 362 11.76 -4.60 12.54
N GLN A 363 12.94 -5.14 12.17
CA GLN A 363 13.88 -4.46 11.28
C GLN A 363 13.87 -5.04 9.87
N ALA A 364 13.65 -6.34 9.72
CA ALA A 364 13.89 -7.08 8.48
C ALA A 364 12.61 -7.41 7.69
N GLU A 365 11.41 -7.18 8.24
CA GLU A 365 10.15 -7.50 7.56
C GLU A 365 9.81 -6.45 6.49
N PRO A 366 9.63 -6.85 5.22
CA PRO A 366 9.01 -6.01 4.22
C PRO A 366 7.49 -6.22 4.21
N ALA A 367 6.76 -5.15 3.88
CA ALA A 367 5.30 -5.19 3.76
C ALA A 367 4.86 -4.41 2.52
N THR A 368 3.76 -4.85 1.90
CA THR A 368 3.15 -4.17 0.75
C THR A 368 2.85 -2.69 1.02
N VAL A 369 2.35 -2.37 2.23
CA VAL A 369 2.06 -1.02 2.70
C VAL A 369 3.29 -0.12 2.82
N THR A 370 4.44 -0.72 3.15
CA THR A 370 5.68 0.02 3.33
C THR A 370 6.16 0.56 1.99
N ILE A 371 6.04 -0.22 0.92
CA ILE A 371 6.61 0.10 -0.40
C ILE A 371 5.69 0.99 -1.24
N ALA A 372 4.36 0.91 -1.06
CA ALA A 372 3.39 1.53 -1.97
C ALA A 372 3.64 3.03 -2.23
N PRO A 373 3.94 3.84 -1.21
CA PRO A 373 4.16 5.26 -1.42
C PRO A 373 5.57 5.58 -1.94
N PHE A 374 6.53 4.67 -1.78
CA PHE A 374 7.88 4.84 -2.32
C PHE A 374 7.93 4.68 -3.82
N VAL A 375 6.98 3.95 -4.44
CA VAL A 375 6.87 3.87 -5.90
C VAL A 375 6.77 5.27 -6.51
N GLY A 376 5.94 6.15 -5.94
CA GLY A 376 5.85 7.55 -6.39
C GLY A 376 7.12 8.35 -6.16
N VAL A 377 7.79 8.15 -5.02
CA VAL A 377 9.07 8.80 -4.71
C VAL A 377 10.14 8.39 -5.72
N PHE A 378 10.28 7.09 -5.99
CA PHE A 378 11.26 6.58 -6.96
C PHE A 378 10.93 7.02 -8.38
N ALA A 379 9.65 7.04 -8.78
CA ALA A 379 9.24 7.60 -10.05
C ALA A 379 9.59 9.08 -10.18
N SER A 380 9.41 9.88 -9.12
CA SER A 380 9.77 11.30 -9.11
C SER A 380 11.28 11.53 -9.27
N LEU A 381 12.10 10.65 -8.70
CA LEU A 381 13.56 10.77 -8.67
C LEU A 381 14.27 10.13 -9.87
N ALA A 382 13.60 9.23 -10.58
CA ALA A 382 14.11 8.53 -11.76
C ALA A 382 14.03 9.40 -13.02
#